data_AF-A0A1I4GU60-F1
#
_entry.id   AF-A0A1I4GU60-F1
#
_cell.length_a   1.000
_cell.length_b   1.000
_cell.length_c   1.000
_cell.angle_alpha   90.00
_cell.angle_beta   90.00
_cell.angle_gamma   90.00
#
_symmetry.space_group_name_H-M   'P 1'
#
loop_
_entity.id
_entity.type
_entity.pdbx_description
1 polymer ?
#
loop_
_entity_poly.entity_id
_entity_poly.type
_entity_poly.pdbx_seq_one_letter_code
_entity_poly.pdbx_strand_id
1 'polypeptide(L)'
;MSFFMALAVSIVKSLSVLVSYVTNNTFPLPLSEKEEQIQLERLKNGDENAKNVLIERNLRLVAHIVKKFDNTGEDTDDLISIGTIGLIKAINTFDVAKKIRLATYAARCIENEILMHLRSTRRTRAEVSLYDPIGVDKEGNELTCYIYRYEI
;
A
#
# COMPACT_ATOMS: atom_id res chain seq x y z
N MET A 1 20.20 -44.90 11.94
CA MET A 1 20.18 -44.20 10.64
C MET A 1 18.99 -43.25 10.49
N SER A 2 17.77 -43.67 10.85
CA SER A 2 16.53 -42.87 10.72
C SER A 2 16.45 -41.61 11.58
N PHE A 3 16.93 -41.63 12.83
CA PHE A 3 16.90 -40.45 13.72
C PHE A 3 17.79 -39.30 13.24
N PHE A 4 19.01 -39.62 12.78
CA PHE A 4 19.94 -38.63 12.22
C PHE A 4 19.40 -38.00 10.92
N MET A 5 18.70 -38.80 10.11
CA MET A 5 18.07 -38.33 8.88
C MET A 5 16.90 -37.38 9.18
N ALA A 6 16.08 -37.68 10.20
CA ALA A 6 14.98 -36.81 10.62
C ALA A 6 15.48 -35.47 11.19
N LEU A 7 16.56 -35.49 11.99
CA LEU A 7 17.19 -34.28 12.50
C LEU A 7 17.72 -33.39 11.36
N ALA A 8 18.40 -34.00 10.38
CA ALA A 8 18.90 -33.30 9.20
C ALA A 8 17.76 -32.65 8.39
N VAL A 9 16.65 -33.37 8.16
CA VAL A 9 15.48 -32.82 7.45
C VAL A 9 14.86 -31.65 8.21
N SER A 10 14.79 -31.72 9.55
CA SER A 10 14.24 -30.64 10.36
C SER A 10 15.11 -29.38 10.30
N ILE A 11 16.44 -29.54 10.33
CA ILE A 11 17.39 -28.43 10.20
C ILE A 11 17.31 -27.80 8.80
N VAL A 12 17.22 -28.61 7.75
CA VAL A 12 17.08 -28.13 6.36
C VAL A 12 15.76 -27.37 6.18
N LYS A 13 14.65 -27.85 6.75
CA LYS A 13 13.36 -27.12 6.74
C LYS A 13 13.46 -25.78 7.46
N SER A 14 14.03 -25.74 8.66
CA SER A 14 14.20 -24.50 9.42
C SER A 14 15.09 -23.51 8.67
N LEU A 15 16.17 -23.99 8.04
CA LEU A 15 17.05 -23.14 7.22
C LEU A 15 16.34 -22.63 5.97
N SER A 16 15.54 -23.47 5.29
CA SER A 16 14.74 -23.04 4.14
C SER A 16 13.70 -22.00 4.50
N VAL A 17 13.04 -22.12 5.66
CA VAL A 17 12.09 -21.12 6.18
C VAL A 17 12.81 -19.81 6.50
N LEU A 18 13.97 -19.88 7.15
CA LEU A 18 14.78 -18.70 7.45
C LEU A 18 15.26 -17.99 6.19
N VAL A 19 15.78 -18.74 5.21
CA VAL A 19 16.22 -18.20 3.91
C VAL A 19 15.04 -17.57 3.19
N SER A 20 13.88 -18.22 3.16
CA SER A 20 12.66 -17.66 2.56
C SER A 20 12.24 -16.36 3.24
N TYR A 21 12.33 -16.26 4.56
CA TYR A 21 12.02 -15.05 5.32
C TYR A 21 12.98 -13.90 4.99
N VAL A 22 14.27 -14.20 4.83
CA VAL A 22 15.29 -13.22 4.43
C VAL A 22 15.08 -12.77 2.97
N THR A 23 14.73 -13.69 2.06
CA THR A 23 14.49 -13.37 0.65
C THR A 23 13.16 -12.67 0.39
N ASN A 24 12.12 -12.90 1.22
CA ASN A 24 10.79 -12.29 1.03
C ASN A 24 10.81 -10.75 1.09
N ASN A 25 11.81 -10.15 1.73
CA ASN A 25 11.99 -8.70 1.76
C ASN A 25 12.76 -8.14 0.57
N THR A 26 13.24 -9.00 -0.35
CA THR A 26 14.01 -8.57 -1.51
C THR A 26 13.13 -8.52 -2.73
N PHE A 27 12.44 -7.40 -2.88
CA PHE A 27 11.74 -7.10 -4.12
C PHE A 27 12.68 -7.19 -5.34
N PRO A 28 12.18 -7.67 -6.48
CA PRO A 28 12.98 -7.82 -7.68
C PRO A 28 13.55 -6.47 -8.15
N LEU A 29 14.68 -6.54 -8.86
CA LEU A 29 15.35 -5.34 -9.38
C LEU A 29 14.42 -4.57 -10.35
N PRO A 30 14.58 -3.25 -10.51
CA PRO A 30 13.82 -2.52 -11.53
C PRO A 30 14.12 -3.06 -12.94
N LEU A 31 13.18 -2.88 -13.88
CA LEU A 31 13.40 -3.22 -15.29
C LEU A 31 14.38 -2.22 -15.92
N SER A 32 15.09 -2.66 -16.96
CA SER A 32 15.76 -1.71 -17.85
C SER A 32 14.72 -0.92 -18.67
N GLU A 33 15.08 0.27 -19.15
CA GLU A 33 14.16 1.13 -19.92
C GLU A 33 13.60 0.43 -21.17
N LYS A 34 14.42 -0.43 -21.81
CA LYS A 34 14.01 -1.20 -22.99
C LYS A 34 12.98 -2.27 -22.64
N GLU A 35 13.20 -3.00 -21.55
CA GLU A 35 12.25 -4.03 -21.09
C GLU A 35 10.95 -3.40 -20.62
N GLU A 36 11.02 -2.25 -19.93
CA GLU A 36 9.84 -1.52 -19.48
C GLU A 36 8.96 -1.11 -20.67
N GLN A 37 9.56 -0.60 -21.76
CA GLN A 37 8.83 -0.30 -22.99
C GLN A 37 8.14 -1.53 -23.59
N ILE A 38 8.83 -2.66 -23.66
CA ILE A 38 8.24 -3.91 -24.18
C ILE A 38 7.03 -4.34 -23.34
N GLN A 39 7.12 -4.26 -22.01
CA GLN A 39 5.98 -4.61 -21.15
C GLN A 39 4.83 -3.62 -21.29
N LEU A 40 5.11 -2.32 -21.43
CA LEU A 40 4.09 -1.30 -21.66
C LEU A 40 3.37 -1.47 -23.00
N GLU A 41 4.06 -1.89 -24.05
CA GLU A 41 3.44 -2.24 -25.34
C GLU A 41 2.55 -3.48 -25.21
N ARG A 42 2.99 -4.51 -24.51
CA ARG A 42 2.17 -5.70 -24.22
C ARG A 42 0.94 -5.38 -23.39
N LEU A 43 1.09 -4.49 -22.40
CA LEU A 43 -0.02 -3.99 -21.60
C LEU A 43 -1.06 -3.26 -22.47
N LYS A 44 -0.62 -2.43 -23.43
CA LYS A 44 -1.52 -1.77 -24.38
C LYS A 44 -2.28 -2.78 -25.25
N ASN A 45 -1.69 -3.93 -25.53
CA ASN A 45 -2.35 -5.03 -26.24
C ASN A 45 -3.28 -5.87 -25.35
N GLY A 46 -3.44 -5.53 -24.06
CA GLY A 46 -4.33 -6.21 -23.12
C GLY A 46 -3.71 -7.40 -22.39
N ASP A 47 -2.38 -7.54 -22.38
CA ASP A 47 -1.70 -8.62 -21.64
C ASP A 47 -1.63 -8.31 -20.14
N GLU A 48 -2.46 -8.99 -19.36
CA GLU A 48 -2.46 -8.88 -17.89
C GLU A 48 -1.17 -9.40 -17.25
N ASN A 49 -0.41 -10.30 -17.89
CA ASN A 49 0.89 -10.73 -17.34
C ASN A 49 1.90 -9.60 -17.36
N ALA A 50 1.88 -8.78 -18.42
CA ALA A 50 2.76 -7.61 -18.51
C ALA A 50 2.47 -6.60 -17.38
N LYS A 51 1.19 -6.45 -17.01
CA LYS A 51 0.77 -5.64 -15.87
C LYS A 51 1.37 -6.15 -14.55
N ASN A 52 1.25 -7.45 -14.28
CA ASN A 52 1.77 -8.06 -13.06
C ASN A 52 3.29 -7.88 -12.96
N VAL A 53 4.01 -8.10 -14.05
CA VAL A 53 5.46 -7.87 -14.12
C VAL A 53 5.79 -6.40 -13.82
N LEU A 54 5.06 -5.44 -14.41
CA LEU A 54 5.30 -4.02 -14.15
C LEU A 54 5.02 -3.65 -12.68
N ILE A 55 3.98 -4.22 -12.06
CA ILE A 55 3.66 -3.99 -10.65
C ILE A 55 4.78 -4.53 -9.76
N GLU A 56 5.11 -5.82 -9.87
CA GLU A 56 6.09 -6.50 -9.01
C GLU A 56 7.45 -5.80 -9.03
N ARG A 57 7.88 -5.35 -10.21
CA ARG A 57 9.19 -4.75 -10.44
C ARG A 57 9.25 -3.29 -9.96
N ASN A 58 8.10 -2.68 -9.68
CA ASN A 58 7.98 -1.33 -9.13
C ASN A 58 7.53 -1.31 -7.65
N LEU A 59 7.31 -2.44 -6.99
CA LEU A 59 6.94 -2.48 -5.56
C LEU A 59 7.98 -1.82 -4.64
N ARG A 60 9.27 -1.85 -5.00
CA ARG A 60 10.34 -1.12 -4.28
C ARG A 60 10.08 0.37 -4.18
N LEU A 61 9.53 0.95 -5.24
CA LEU A 61 9.19 2.37 -5.29
C LEU A 61 8.10 2.69 -4.28
N VAL A 62 7.08 1.82 -4.17
CA VAL A 62 5.99 1.96 -3.19
C VAL A 62 6.57 1.97 -1.78
N ALA A 63 7.36 0.96 -1.43
CA ALA A 63 8.00 0.88 -0.11
C ALA A 63 8.89 2.10 0.19
N HIS A 64 9.61 2.62 -0.80
CA HIS A 64 10.42 3.83 -0.63
C HIS A 64 9.58 5.09 -0.40
N ILE A 65 8.44 5.23 -1.07
CA ILE A 65 7.56 6.38 -0.91
C ILE A 65 6.83 6.33 0.43
N VAL A 66 6.33 5.16 0.82
CA VAL A 66 5.60 4.95 2.08
C VAL A 66 6.45 5.34 3.30
N LYS A 67 7.76 5.06 3.28
CA LYS A 67 8.69 5.49 4.35
C LYS A 67 8.64 6.98 4.68
N LYS A 68 8.21 7.84 3.74
CA LYS A 68 8.05 9.29 4.00
C LYS A 68 6.86 9.59 4.90
N PHE A 69 5.94 8.65 5.05
CA PHE A 69 4.67 8.76 5.76
C PHE A 69 4.64 7.95 7.08
N ASP A 70 5.73 7.28 7.46
CA ASP A 70 5.80 6.49 8.72
C ASP A 70 5.45 7.32 9.97
N ASN A 71 5.72 8.63 9.97
CA ASN A 71 5.41 9.52 11.09
C ASN A 71 3.93 9.93 11.20
N THR A 72 3.04 9.42 10.34
CA THR A 72 1.62 9.80 10.33
C THR A 72 0.77 9.06 11.37
N GLY A 73 1.31 8.00 11.98
CA GLY A 73 0.62 7.18 12.98
C GLY A 73 -0.38 6.18 12.39
N GLU A 74 -0.40 6.01 11.06
CA GLU A 74 -1.13 4.93 10.38
C GLU A 74 -0.26 3.67 10.29
N ASP A 75 -0.89 2.52 10.10
CA ASP A 75 -0.19 1.25 9.88
C ASP A 75 0.62 1.30 8.56
N THR A 76 1.90 0.95 8.63
CA THR A 76 2.76 0.89 7.46
C THR A 76 2.24 -0.08 6.41
N ASP A 77 1.64 -1.21 6.83
CA ASP A 77 1.12 -2.23 5.90
C ASP A 77 -0.12 -1.72 5.15
N ASP A 78 -0.94 -0.91 5.80
CA ASP A 78 -2.08 -0.22 5.15
C ASP A 78 -1.57 0.79 4.12
N LEU A 79 -0.56 1.60 4.47
CA LEU A 79 0.04 2.56 3.56
C LEU A 79 0.69 1.89 2.34
N ILE A 80 1.33 0.73 2.52
CA ILE A 80 1.85 -0.09 1.42
C ILE A 80 0.71 -0.57 0.51
N SER A 81 -0.39 -1.04 1.09
CA SER A 81 -1.56 -1.49 0.34
C SER A 81 -2.18 -0.35 -0.47
N ILE A 82 -2.40 0.82 0.13
CA ILE A 82 -2.91 2.03 -0.53
C ILE A 82 -1.95 2.51 -1.62
N GLY A 83 -0.64 2.54 -1.32
CA GLY A 83 0.38 2.90 -2.29
C GLY A 83 0.41 1.94 -3.47
N THR A 84 0.17 0.65 -3.24
CA THR A 84 0.08 -0.37 -4.30
C THR A 84 -1.14 -0.13 -5.20
N ILE A 85 -2.28 0.28 -4.64
CA ILE A 85 -3.45 0.71 -5.43
C ILE A 85 -3.08 1.91 -6.32
N GLY A 86 -2.34 2.88 -5.78
CA GLY A 86 -1.83 4.03 -6.54
C GLY A 86 -0.88 3.64 -7.67
N LEU A 87 -0.01 2.64 -7.45
CA LEU A 87 0.86 2.09 -8.50
C LEU A 87 0.06 1.41 -9.60
N ILE A 88 -0.92 0.57 -9.25
CA ILE A 88 -1.78 -0.12 -10.23
C ILE A 88 -2.54 0.91 -11.09
N LYS A 89 -3.10 1.94 -10.45
CA LYS A 89 -3.77 3.03 -11.15
C LYS A 89 -2.82 3.75 -12.10
N ALA A 90 -1.60 4.05 -11.66
CA ALA A 90 -0.59 4.69 -12.49
C ALA A 90 -0.26 3.85 -13.73
N ILE A 91 -0.08 2.54 -13.58
CA ILE A 91 0.22 1.63 -14.70
C ILE A 91 -0.95 1.58 -15.68
N ASN A 92 -2.19 1.53 -15.20
CA ASN A 92 -3.38 1.50 -16.05
C ASN A 92 -3.59 2.82 -16.85
N THR A 93 -3.22 3.97 -16.28
CA THR A 93 -3.42 5.29 -16.91
C THR A 93 -2.14 5.88 -17.52
N PHE A 94 -1.04 5.12 -17.54
CA PHE A 94 0.22 5.60 -18.05
C PHE A 94 0.19 5.77 -19.57
N ASP A 95 0.70 6.92 -20.03
CA ASP A 95 0.80 7.21 -21.45
C ASP A 95 2.25 7.48 -21.85
N VAL A 96 2.78 6.61 -22.70
CA VAL A 96 4.13 6.66 -23.25
C VAL A 96 4.34 7.93 -24.11
N ALA A 97 3.28 8.50 -24.69
CA ALA A 97 3.38 9.70 -25.51
C ALA A 97 3.90 10.93 -24.74
N LYS A 98 3.74 10.94 -23.40
CA LYS A 98 4.14 12.04 -22.53
C LYS A 98 5.65 12.14 -22.29
N LYS A 99 6.47 11.22 -22.83
CA LYS A 99 7.95 11.20 -22.70
C LYS A 99 8.47 11.32 -21.25
N ILE A 100 7.70 10.85 -20.28
CA ILE A 100 8.11 10.75 -18.88
C ILE A 100 8.35 9.30 -18.51
N ARG A 101 9.26 9.05 -17.55
CA ARG A 101 9.49 7.69 -17.04
C ARG A 101 8.31 7.21 -16.21
N LEU A 102 7.96 5.92 -16.31
CA LEU A 102 6.87 5.33 -15.54
C LEU A 102 7.05 5.56 -14.04
N ALA A 103 8.26 5.33 -13.52
CA ALA A 103 8.57 5.53 -12.10
C ALA A 103 8.26 6.97 -11.61
N THR A 104 8.49 7.99 -12.45
CA THR A 104 8.20 9.39 -12.09
C THR A 104 6.70 9.64 -12.01
N TYR A 105 5.94 9.11 -12.97
CA TYR A 105 4.47 9.21 -12.96
C TYR A 105 3.87 8.43 -11.80
N ALA A 106 4.28 7.17 -11.64
CA ALA A 106 3.85 6.28 -10.56
C ALA A 106 4.11 6.89 -9.19
N ALA A 107 5.27 7.52 -8.97
CA ALA A 107 5.57 8.17 -7.70
C ALA A 107 4.55 9.25 -7.33
N ARG A 108 4.08 10.05 -8.30
CA ARG A 108 3.03 11.06 -8.06
C ARG A 108 1.68 10.42 -7.75
N CYS A 109 1.31 9.35 -8.44
CA CYS A 109 0.06 8.64 -8.19
C CYS A 109 0.04 7.96 -6.82
N ILE A 110 1.12 7.27 -6.45
CA ILE A 110 1.28 6.62 -5.14
C ILE A 110 1.12 7.64 -4.02
N GLU A 111 1.85 8.75 -4.10
CA GLU A 111 1.78 9.82 -3.10
C GLU A 111 0.38 10.43 -3.00
N ASN A 112 -0.29 10.63 -4.14
CA ASN A 112 -1.63 11.17 -4.15
C ASN A 112 -2.64 10.25 -3.45
N GLU A 113 -2.61 8.93 -3.71
CA GLU A 113 -3.53 7.99 -3.06
C GLU A 113 -3.29 7.91 -1.54
N ILE A 114 -2.02 7.88 -1.10
CA ILE A 114 -1.68 7.93 0.34
C ILE A 114 -2.21 9.22 0.97
N LEU A 115 -1.99 10.37 0.35
CA LEU A 115 -2.48 11.66 0.86
C LEU A 115 -4.02 11.72 0.89
N MET A 116 -4.70 11.14 -0.10
CA MET A 116 -6.16 11.04 -0.11
C MET A 116 -6.67 10.18 1.05
N HIS A 117 -6.04 9.03 1.30
CA HIS A 117 -6.36 8.18 2.44
C HIS A 117 -6.19 8.93 3.77
N LEU A 118 -5.03 9.55 3.99
CA LEU A 118 -4.74 10.29 5.22
C LEU A 118 -5.75 11.42 5.47
N ARG A 119 -6.21 12.11 4.42
CA ARG A 119 -7.26 13.15 4.53
C ARG A 119 -8.61 12.54 4.91
N SER A 120 -8.96 11.39 4.34
CA SER A 120 -10.19 10.68 4.66
C SER A 120 -10.20 10.21 6.11
N THR A 121 -9.12 9.56 6.57
CA THR A 121 -9.00 9.06 7.95
C THR A 121 -9.08 10.18 8.98
N ARG A 122 -8.44 11.33 8.72
CA ARG A 122 -8.57 12.53 9.59
C ARG A 122 -10.00 13.03 9.69
N ARG A 123 -10.73 13.06 8.56
CA ARG A 123 -12.14 13.47 8.54
C ARG A 123 -13.00 12.53 9.38
N THR A 124 -12.83 11.21 9.22
CA THR A 124 -13.56 10.22 10.01
C THR A 124 -13.27 10.35 11.50
N ARG A 125 -12.02 10.57 11.91
CA ARG A 125 -11.67 10.81 13.33
C ARG A 125 -12.35 12.06 13.90
N ALA A 126 -12.49 13.12 13.12
CA ALA A 126 -13.18 14.34 13.54
C ALA A 126 -14.71 14.14 13.70
N GLU A 127 -15.32 13.23 12.95
CA GLU A 127 -16.76 12.94 13.03
C GLU A 127 -17.13 12.05 14.24
N VAL A 128 -16.18 11.46 14.97
CA VAL A 128 -16.42 10.43 16.01
C VAL A 128 -16.49 10.95 17.47
N SER A 129 -16.34 12.25 17.74
CA SER A 129 -16.64 12.81 19.09
C SER A 129 -18.02 13.47 19.10
N LEU A 130 -19.07 12.67 19.30
CA LEU A 130 -20.46 13.12 19.47
C LEU A 130 -21.11 12.62 20.77
N TYR A 131 -20.41 11.79 21.55
CA TYR A 131 -20.91 11.21 22.80
C TYR A 131 -20.35 11.87 24.05
N ASP A 132 -19.39 12.78 23.91
CA ASP A 132 -18.90 13.55 25.04
C ASP A 132 -20.00 14.52 25.50
N PRO A 133 -20.39 14.51 26.79
CA PRO A 133 -21.39 15.42 27.30
C PRO A 133 -20.92 16.86 27.07
N ILE A 134 -21.72 17.65 26.36
CA ILE A 134 -21.38 19.03 25.96
C ILE A 134 -21.45 19.97 27.17
N GLY A 135 -22.08 19.53 28.25
CA GLY A 135 -22.12 20.19 29.53
C GLY A 135 -23.02 19.46 30.52
N VAL A 136 -23.12 20.03 31.71
CA VAL A 136 -24.02 19.58 32.77
C VAL A 136 -25.15 20.59 32.90
N ASP A 137 -26.39 20.13 33.03
CA ASP A 137 -27.51 21.02 33.35
C ASP A 137 -27.42 21.54 34.80
N LYS A 138 -28.35 22.41 35.21
CA LYS A 138 -28.39 22.95 36.59
C LYS A 138 -28.75 21.90 37.65
N GLU A 139 -29.18 20.72 37.21
CA GLU A 139 -29.61 19.59 38.04
C GLU A 139 -28.54 18.48 38.12
N GLY A 140 -27.41 18.64 37.43
CA GLY A 140 -26.28 17.71 37.45
C GLY A 140 -26.37 16.57 36.43
N ASN A 141 -27.31 16.61 35.47
CA ASN A 141 -27.41 15.59 34.42
C ASN A 141 -26.52 15.93 33.22
N GLU A 142 -25.93 14.90 32.63
CA GLU A 142 -25.08 14.98 31.44
C GLU A 142 -25.93 15.28 30.18
N LEU A 143 -25.62 16.39 29.50
CA LEU A 143 -26.30 16.77 28.26
C LEU A 143 -25.56 16.17 27.05
N THR A 144 -26.17 15.17 26.41
CA THR A 144 -25.68 14.57 25.16
C THR A 144 -26.45 15.13 23.96
N CYS A 145 -25.77 15.77 23.01
CA CYS A 145 -26.38 16.25 21.77
C CYS A 145 -26.37 15.14 20.70
N TYR A 146 -27.53 14.56 20.41
CA TYR A 146 -27.72 13.67 19.27
C TYR A 146 -27.97 14.49 18.00
N ILE A 147 -26.98 14.58 17.10
CA ILE A 147 -27.21 15.14 15.77
C ILE A 147 -27.82 14.04 14.89
N TYR A 148 -29.15 14.11 14.68
CA TYR A 148 -29.83 13.24 13.72
C TYR A 148 -29.39 13.62 12.30
N ARG A 149 -28.64 12.74 11.63
CA ARG A 149 -28.33 12.86 10.21
C ARG A 149 -29.58 12.41 9.42
N TYR A 150 -30.38 13.37 8.93
CA TYR A 150 -31.35 13.09 7.87
C TYR A 150 -30.58 12.87 6.56
N GLU A 151 -30.55 11.63 6.08
CA GLU A 151 -30.17 11.35 4.69
C GLU A 151 -31.29 11.86 3.77
N ILE A 152 -30.93 12.73 2.82
CA ILE A 152 -31.77 13.17 1.70
C ILE A 152 -31.28 12.44 0.45
#